data_AF-A0A7Y6PME2-F1
#
_entry.id   AF-A0A7Y6PME2-F1
#
_cell.length_a   1.000
_cell.length_b   1.000
_cell.length_c   1.000
_cell.angle_alpha   90.00
_cell.angle_beta   90.00
_cell.angle_gamma   90.00
#
_symmetry.space_group_name_H-M   'P 1'
#
loop_
_entity.id
_entity.type
_entity.pdbx_description
1 polymer ?
#
loop_
_entity_poly.entity_id
_entity_poly.type
_entity_poly.pdbx_seq_one_letter_code
_entity_poly.pdbx_strand_id
1 'polypeptide(L)'
;MWRQQPTPDAFRTRNAALLELSKEHANHSALIEIVEETSKPPSDETRRVAMEVFKTLGSSLSGIAMTLEGNQVRSALNRAILTSMMFFVKQLQPTKIFKHPADAARWIRPYVQVSESGFENNLVAALEELRSSIKAA
;
A
#
# COMPACT_ATOMS: atom_id res chain seq x y z
N MET A 1 -6.39 -0.41 -0.22
CA MET A 1 -6.75 0.19 -1.53
C MET A 1 -7.42 1.52 -1.28
N TRP A 2 -7.03 2.56 -2.02
CA TRP A 2 -7.65 3.87 -1.99
C TRP A 2 -8.64 3.93 -3.14
N ARG A 3 -9.89 4.30 -2.84
CA ARG A 3 -10.96 4.49 -3.79
C ARG A 3 -11.70 5.76 -3.41
N GLN A 4 -12.00 6.61 -4.39
CA GLN A 4 -12.66 7.89 -4.17
C GLN A 4 -11.99 8.74 -3.07
N GLN A 5 -12.61 8.89 -1.89
CA GLN A 5 -12.02 9.65 -0.78
C GLN A 5 -11.51 8.68 0.29
N PRO A 6 -10.19 8.58 0.51
CA PRO A 6 -9.65 7.85 1.65
C PRO A 6 -10.14 8.48 2.96
N THR A 7 -10.50 7.65 3.94
CA THR A 7 -11.01 8.07 5.25
C THR A 7 -10.07 7.63 6.38
N PRO A 8 -10.03 8.36 7.52
CA PRO A 8 -9.26 7.95 8.69
C PRO A 8 -9.60 6.52 9.17
N ASP A 9 -10.88 6.15 9.18
CA ASP A 9 -11.32 4.83 9.67
C ASP A 9 -10.82 3.68 8.78
N ALA A 10 -10.84 3.86 7.46
CA ALA A 10 -10.27 2.86 6.54
C ALA A 10 -8.78 2.64 6.83
N PHE A 11 -8.03 3.70 7.12
CA PHE A 11 -6.63 3.58 7.51
C PHE A 11 -6.43 2.96 8.91
N ARG A 12 -7.33 3.21 9.87
CA ARG A 12 -7.26 2.53 11.18
C ARG A 12 -7.46 1.03 11.04
N THR A 13 -8.48 0.59 10.29
CA THR A 13 -8.71 -0.83 10.01
C THR A 13 -7.51 -1.45 9.31
N ARG A 14 -6.97 -0.77 8.30
CA ARG A 14 -5.73 -1.18 7.63
C ARG A 14 -4.57 -1.31 8.61
N ASN A 15 -4.35 -0.32 9.47
CA ASN A 15 -3.25 -0.30 10.45
C ASN A 15 -3.32 -1.47 11.42
N ALA A 16 -4.51 -1.78 11.92
CA ALA A 16 -4.72 -2.91 12.83
C ALA A 16 -4.33 -4.23 12.14
N ALA A 17 -4.84 -4.46 10.92
CA ALA A 17 -4.52 -5.66 10.14
C ALA A 17 -3.01 -5.77 9.83
N LEU A 18 -2.34 -4.65 9.49
CA LEU A 18 -0.89 -4.67 9.28
C LEU A 18 -0.12 -5.04 10.54
N LEU A 19 -0.50 -4.49 11.70
CA LEU A 19 0.17 -4.79 12.97
C LEU A 19 -0.02 -6.25 13.40
N GLU A 20 -1.18 -6.83 13.10
CA GLU A 20 -1.46 -8.24 13.35
C GLU A 20 -0.60 -9.13 12.44
N LEU A 21 -0.65 -8.90 11.13
CA LEU A 21 0.14 -9.63 10.13
C LEU A 21 1.65 -9.51 10.38
N SER A 22 2.14 -8.33 10.78
CA SER A 22 3.57 -8.14 11.06
C SER A 22 4.03 -8.87 12.32
N LYS A 23 3.13 -9.14 13.28
CA LYS A 23 3.45 -9.94 14.48
C LYS A 23 3.54 -11.42 14.13
N GLU A 24 2.62 -11.91 13.31
CA GLU A 24 2.55 -13.32 12.90
C GLU A 24 3.63 -13.68 11.87
N HIS A 25 3.97 -12.73 11.00
CA HIS A 25 4.87 -12.91 9.85
C HIS A 25 5.94 -11.82 9.79
N ALA A 26 6.64 -11.60 10.91
CA ALA A 26 7.70 -10.61 11.02
C ALA A 26 8.79 -10.82 9.95
N ASN A 27 9.16 -9.76 9.24
CA ASN A 27 10.15 -9.74 8.14
C ASN A 27 9.77 -10.59 6.91
N HIS A 28 8.57 -11.16 6.86
CA HIS A 28 8.06 -11.93 5.72
C HIS A 28 6.73 -11.37 5.19
N SER A 29 6.24 -10.26 5.77
CA SER A 29 5.02 -9.57 5.36
C SER A 29 5.34 -8.27 4.63
N ALA A 30 4.58 -7.97 3.60
CA ALA A 30 4.73 -6.76 2.82
C ALA A 30 3.39 -6.06 2.58
N LEU A 31 3.45 -4.74 2.35
CA LEU A 31 2.29 -3.94 2.00
C LEU A 31 2.27 -3.66 0.49
N ILE A 32 1.14 -3.94 -0.15
CA ILE A 32 0.81 -3.35 -1.45
C ILE A 32 -0.36 -2.38 -1.28
N GLU A 33 -0.14 -1.11 -1.62
CA GLU A 33 -1.14 -0.07 -1.57
C GLU A 33 -1.48 0.41 -2.99
N ILE A 34 -2.73 0.25 -3.40
CA ILE A 34 -3.21 0.71 -4.71
C ILE A 34 -3.98 2.00 -4.53
N VAL A 35 -3.58 3.02 -5.28
CA VAL A 35 -4.27 4.29 -5.42
C VAL A 35 -4.96 4.31 -6.79
N GLU A 36 -6.26 4.08 -6.77
CA GLU A 36 -7.06 4.07 -8.00
C GLU A 36 -7.08 5.48 -8.64
N GLU A 37 -7.25 5.54 -9.96
CA GLU A 37 -7.29 6.79 -10.72
C GLU A 37 -8.35 7.78 -10.19
N THR A 38 -9.45 7.26 -9.67
CA THR A 38 -10.55 8.07 -9.10
C THR A 38 -10.23 8.64 -7.71
N SER A 39 -9.14 8.20 -7.08
CA SER A 39 -8.79 8.56 -5.70
C SER A 39 -8.37 10.01 -5.56
N LYS A 40 -9.08 10.72 -4.70
CA LYS A 40 -8.73 12.05 -4.23
C LYS A 40 -7.56 11.96 -3.24
N PRO A 41 -6.74 13.02 -3.16
CA PRO A 41 -5.77 13.19 -2.08
C PRO A 41 -6.36 12.98 -0.68
N PRO A 42 -5.64 12.31 0.24
CA PRO A 42 -6.03 12.25 1.64
C PRO A 42 -5.91 13.62 2.31
N SER A 43 -6.81 13.91 3.26
CA SER A 43 -6.70 15.08 4.15
C SER A 43 -5.51 14.95 5.11
N ASP A 44 -5.10 16.05 5.75
CA ASP A 44 -4.01 16.05 6.73
C ASP A 44 -4.22 15.05 7.87
N GLU A 45 -5.43 15.01 8.42
CA GLU A 45 -5.82 14.04 9.44
C GLU A 45 -5.64 12.61 8.94
N THR A 46 -6.15 12.33 7.74
CA THR A 46 -6.04 11.02 7.10
C THR A 46 -4.58 10.63 6.88
N ARG A 47 -3.74 11.57 6.45
CA ARG A 47 -2.29 11.36 6.29
C ARG A 47 -1.60 11.02 7.61
N ARG A 48 -1.96 11.70 8.70
CA ARG A 48 -1.41 11.40 10.04
C ARG A 48 -1.73 9.98 10.47
N VAL A 49 -2.99 9.55 10.34
CA VAL A 49 -3.42 8.18 10.68
C VAL A 49 -2.74 7.14 9.79
N ALA A 50 -2.63 7.41 8.48
CA ALA A 50 -1.96 6.51 7.54
C ALA A 50 -0.47 6.31 7.86
N MET A 51 0.20 7.32 8.42
CA MET A 51 1.62 7.25 8.75
C MET A 51 1.94 6.67 10.12
N GLU A 52 0.98 6.70 11.05
CA GLU A 52 1.20 6.34 12.46
C GLU A 52 1.72 4.91 12.62
N VAL A 53 1.13 3.95 11.90
CA VAL A 53 1.46 2.53 12.01
C VAL A 53 2.92 2.23 11.70
N PHE A 54 3.54 2.99 10.78
CA PHE A 54 4.93 2.76 10.37
C PHE A 54 5.94 3.14 11.44
N LYS A 55 5.56 3.97 12.42
CA LYS A 55 6.38 4.23 13.61
C LYS A 55 6.51 2.99 14.48
N THR A 56 5.48 2.14 14.49
CA THR A 56 5.40 0.93 15.30
C THR A 56 5.93 -0.29 14.56
N LEU A 57 5.63 -0.42 13.26
CA LEU A 57 6.03 -1.57 12.45
C LEU A 57 7.57 -1.69 12.36
N GLY A 58 8.30 -0.58 12.34
CA GLY A 58 9.76 -0.65 12.32
C GLY A 58 10.26 -1.42 11.09
N SER A 59 11.16 -2.37 11.30
CA SER A 59 11.66 -3.29 10.26
C SER A 59 10.81 -4.56 10.08
N SER A 60 9.67 -4.70 10.76
CA SER A 60 8.85 -5.93 10.70
C SER A 60 8.16 -6.17 9.35
N LEU A 61 8.02 -5.13 8.52
CA LEU A 61 7.62 -5.25 7.12
C LEU A 61 8.85 -5.44 6.23
N SER A 62 8.78 -6.38 5.30
CA SER A 62 9.85 -6.65 4.36
C SER A 62 9.87 -5.72 3.15
N GLY A 63 8.75 -5.06 2.85
CA GLY A 63 8.69 -4.03 1.82
C GLY A 63 7.32 -3.35 1.68
N ILE A 64 7.32 -2.21 1.00
CA ILE A 64 6.11 -1.44 0.67
C ILE A 64 6.12 -1.12 -0.83
N ALA A 65 5.12 -1.62 -1.54
CA ALA A 65 4.87 -1.25 -2.93
C ALA A 65 3.62 -0.39 -3.03
N MET A 66 3.73 0.78 -3.65
CA MET A 66 2.59 1.64 -3.93
C MET A 66 2.33 1.67 -5.42
N THR A 67 1.08 1.45 -5.84
CA THR A 67 0.67 1.56 -7.23
C THR A 67 -0.20 2.78 -7.41
N LEU A 68 0.17 3.67 -8.33
CA LEU A 68 -0.62 4.86 -8.67
C LEU A 68 -1.15 4.70 -10.08
N GLU A 69 -2.47 4.58 -10.17
CA GLU A 69 -3.16 4.41 -11.44
C GLU A 69 -3.48 5.75 -12.09
N GLY A 70 -3.69 5.72 -13.40
CA GLY A 70 -3.93 6.91 -14.21
C GLY A 70 -2.66 7.73 -14.49
N ASN A 71 -2.78 8.64 -15.45
CA ASN A 71 -1.71 9.54 -15.91
C ASN A 71 -2.11 11.02 -15.80
N GLN A 72 -3.18 11.31 -15.06
CA GLN A 72 -3.75 12.65 -14.93
C GLN A 72 -3.04 13.48 -13.84
N VAL A 73 -3.31 14.79 -13.82
CA VAL A 73 -2.82 15.74 -12.80
C VAL A 73 -3.05 15.23 -11.37
N ARG A 74 -4.18 14.55 -11.13
CA ARG A 74 -4.50 13.95 -9.83
C ARG A 74 -3.51 12.86 -9.41
N SER A 75 -3.06 12.00 -10.32
CA SER A 75 -2.06 10.97 -10.05
C SER A 75 -0.70 11.60 -9.70
N ALA A 76 -0.32 12.69 -10.38
CA ALA A 76 0.88 13.46 -10.04
C ALA A 76 0.78 14.08 -8.64
N LEU A 77 -0.38 14.62 -8.26
CA LEU A 77 -0.61 15.16 -6.91
C LEU A 77 -0.57 14.07 -5.83
N ASN A 78 -1.22 12.93 -6.05
CA ASN A 78 -1.15 11.79 -5.13
C ASN A 78 0.29 11.29 -4.99
N ARG A 79 1.06 11.26 -6.09
CA ARG A 79 2.49 10.92 -6.06
C ARG A 79 3.28 11.88 -5.19
N ALA A 80 3.10 13.19 -5.38
CA ALA A 80 3.76 14.21 -4.56
C ALA A 80 3.43 14.02 -3.08
N ILE A 81 2.16 13.79 -2.74
CA ILE A 81 1.71 13.57 -1.36
C ILE A 81 2.33 12.31 -0.75
N LEU A 82 2.28 11.19 -1.47
CA LEU A 82 2.89 9.94 -1.00
C LEU A 82 4.39 10.09 -0.81
N THR A 83 5.07 10.76 -1.74
CA THR A 83 6.49 11.09 -1.61
C THR A 83 6.76 11.94 -0.37
N SER A 84 5.98 12.99 -0.11
CA SER A 84 6.11 13.78 1.11
C SER A 84 5.88 12.94 2.37
N MET A 85 4.85 12.08 2.39
CA MET A 85 4.59 11.19 3.53
C MET A 85 5.77 10.24 3.79
N MET A 86 6.37 9.68 2.73
CA MET A 86 7.56 8.84 2.85
C MET A 86 8.78 9.58 3.38
N PHE A 87 8.90 10.89 3.14
CA PHE A 87 9.99 11.71 3.70
C PHE A 87 9.83 11.96 5.20
N PHE A 88 8.60 12.13 5.69
CA PHE A 88 8.33 12.41 7.11
C PHE A 88 8.36 11.16 8.00
N VAL A 89 8.23 9.97 7.42
CA VAL A 89 8.34 8.70 8.14
C VAL A 89 9.68 8.08 7.79
N LYS A 90 10.51 7.78 8.79
CA LYS A 90 11.75 7.03 8.57
C LYS A 90 11.42 5.70 7.90
N GLN A 91 11.78 5.56 6.63
CA GLN A 91 11.59 4.31 5.88
C GLN A 91 12.66 3.31 6.34
N LEU A 92 12.21 2.28 7.06
CA LEU A 92 13.08 1.19 7.53
C LEU A 92 13.06 -0.01 6.58
N GLN A 93 12.14 0.00 5.63
CA GLN A 93 11.91 -1.04 4.64
C GLN A 93 12.03 -0.47 3.22
N PRO A 94 12.46 -1.29 2.24
CA PRO A 94 12.41 -0.94 0.84
C PRO A 94 11.02 -0.45 0.46
N THR A 95 10.93 0.70 -0.19
CA THR A 95 9.66 1.31 -0.60
C THR A 95 9.76 1.82 -2.03
N LYS A 96 8.78 1.50 -2.87
CA LYS A 96 8.78 1.92 -4.28
C LYS A 96 7.37 2.19 -4.82
N ILE A 97 7.29 3.16 -5.74
CA ILE A 97 6.06 3.51 -6.46
C ILE A 97 6.09 2.93 -7.88
N PHE A 98 4.97 2.31 -8.28
CA PHE A 98 4.73 1.67 -9.56
C PHE A 98 3.52 2.28 -10.27
N LYS A 99 3.42 2.00 -11.57
CA LYS A 99 2.24 2.33 -12.38
C LYS A 99 1.26 1.16 -12.49
N HIS A 100 1.78 -0.07 -12.42
CA HIS A 100 1.00 -1.29 -12.62
C HIS A 100 1.13 -2.25 -11.44
N PRO A 101 0.03 -2.87 -10.96
CA PRO A 101 0.07 -3.84 -9.85
C PRO A 101 0.98 -5.03 -10.13
N ALA A 102 1.08 -5.49 -11.39
CA ALA A 102 1.95 -6.59 -11.76
C ALA A 102 3.44 -6.31 -11.52
N ASP A 103 3.87 -5.06 -11.72
CA ASP A 103 5.26 -4.67 -11.44
C ASP A 103 5.54 -4.58 -9.94
N ALA A 104 4.56 -4.11 -9.17
CA ALA A 104 4.61 -4.12 -7.72
C ALA A 104 4.68 -5.56 -7.17
N ALA A 105 3.87 -6.48 -7.70
CA ALA A 105 3.87 -7.89 -7.32
C ALA A 105 5.20 -8.58 -7.61
N ARG A 106 5.77 -8.37 -8.81
CA ARG A 106 7.10 -8.89 -9.16
C ARG A 106 8.19 -8.33 -8.24
N TRP A 107 8.12 -7.04 -7.94
CA TRP A 107 9.10 -6.39 -7.07
C TRP A 107 9.00 -6.85 -5.63
N ILE A 108 7.80 -7.13 -5.10
CA ILE A 108 7.64 -7.51 -3.70
C ILE A 108 8.06 -8.96 -3.41
N ARG A 109 7.94 -9.85 -4.41
CA ARG A 109 8.21 -11.29 -4.28
C ARG A 109 9.52 -11.65 -3.54
N PRO A 110 10.70 -11.08 -3.88
CA PRO A 110 11.94 -11.41 -3.17
C PRO A 110 11.91 -11.02 -1.68
N TYR A 111 11.10 -10.02 -1.28
CA TYR A 111 11.01 -9.56 0.11
C TYR A 111 10.09 -10.44 0.97
N VAL A 112 9.11 -11.11 0.36
CA VAL A 112 8.22 -12.06 1.06
C VAL A 112 8.69 -13.51 0.96
N GLN A 113 9.82 -13.76 0.27
CA GLN A 113 10.49 -15.06 0.14
C GLN A 113 9.59 -16.20 -0.40
N VAL A 114 8.63 -15.88 -1.27
CA VAL A 114 7.72 -16.86 -1.86
C VAL A 114 8.36 -17.52 -3.09
N SER A 115 8.51 -18.85 -3.04
CA SER A 115 9.04 -19.67 -4.13
C SER A 115 7.97 -20.16 -5.13
N GLU A 116 6.69 -20.05 -4.77
CA GLU A 116 5.56 -20.54 -5.58
C GLU A 116 5.55 -19.93 -6.99
N SER A 117 5.37 -20.78 -8.01
CA SER A 117 5.18 -20.35 -9.39
C SER A 117 3.82 -19.68 -9.55
N GLY A 118 3.77 -18.55 -10.25
CA GLY A 118 2.51 -17.83 -10.50
C GLY A 118 2.08 -16.88 -9.37
N PHE A 119 2.91 -16.71 -8.33
CA PHE A 119 2.69 -15.76 -7.24
C PHE A 119 2.22 -14.39 -7.73
N GLU A 120 2.88 -13.81 -8.73
CA GLU A 120 2.55 -12.49 -9.24
C GLU A 120 1.14 -12.44 -9.84
N ASN A 121 0.75 -13.48 -10.59
CA ASN A 121 -0.57 -13.56 -11.20
C ASN A 121 -1.65 -13.78 -10.14
N ASN A 122 -1.39 -14.66 -9.17
CA ASN A 122 -2.32 -14.91 -8.05
C ASN A 122 -2.53 -13.66 -7.21
N LEU A 123 -1.45 -12.91 -6.93
CA LEU A 123 -1.53 -11.66 -6.17
C LEU A 123 -2.31 -10.59 -6.94
N VAL A 124 -2.05 -10.43 -8.24
CA VAL A 124 -2.82 -9.49 -9.07
C VAL A 124 -4.30 -9.89 -9.13
N ALA A 125 -4.60 -11.18 -9.30
CA ALA A 125 -5.98 -11.67 -9.29
C ALA A 125 -6.68 -11.38 -7.95
N ALA A 126 -6.01 -11.63 -6.82
CA ALA A 126 -6.53 -11.33 -5.49
C ALA A 126 -6.76 -9.82 -5.28
N LEU A 127 -5.90 -8.96 -5.85
CA LEU A 127 -6.07 -7.50 -5.82
C LEU A 127 -7.29 -7.05 -6.64
N GLU A 128 -7.53 -7.67 -7.80
CA GLU A 128 -8.74 -7.39 -8.61
C GLU A 128 -10.01 -7.94 -7.95
N GLU A 129 -9.94 -9.09 -7.29
CA GLU A 129 -11.05 -9.61 -6.49
C GLU A 129 -11.39 -8.68 -5.33
N LEU A 130 -10.38 -8.22 -4.58
CA LEU A 130 -10.54 -7.21 -3.54
C LEU A 130 -11.12 -5.91 -4.10
N ARG A 131 -10.66 -5.48 -5.28
CA ARG A 131 -11.19 -4.31 -5.97
C ARG A 131 -12.70 -4.44 -6.24
N SER A 132 -13.13 -5.62 -6.67
CA SER A 132 -14.53 -5.91 -6.99
C SER A 132 -15.43 -6.03 -5.76
N SER A 133 -14.88 -6.45 -4.62
CA SER A 133 -15.64 -6.66 -3.38
C SER A 133 -15.87 -5.38 -2.56
N ILE A 134 -15.01 -4.37 -2.72
CA ILE A 134 -15.18 -3.07 -2.08
C ILE A 134 -16.37 -2.35 -2.74
N LYS A 135 -17.49 -2.21 -2.02
CA LYS A 135 -18.59 -1.35 -2.48
C LYS A 135 -18.13 0.11 -2.47
N ALA A 136 -18.49 0.87 -3.51
CA ALA A 136 -18.33 2.32 -3.50
C ALA A 136 -19.17 2.88 -2.34
N ALA A 137 -18.51 3.51 -1.37
CA ALA A 137 -19.17 4.25 -0.30
C ALA A 137 -19.70 5.59 -0.82
#